data_AF-A0A9W8U0Z5-F1
#
_entry.id   AF-A0A9W8U0Z5-F1
#
_cell.length_a   1.000
_cell.length_b   1.000
_cell.length_c   1.000
_cell.angle_alpha   90.00
_cell.angle_beta   90.00
_cell.angle_gamma   90.00
#
_symmetry.space_group_name_H-M   'P 1'
#
loop_
_entity.id
_entity.type
_entity.pdbx_description
1 polymer ?
#
loop_
_entity_poly.entity_id
_entity_poly.type
_entity_poly.pdbx_seq_one_letter_code
_entity_poly.pdbx_strand_id
1 'polypeptide(L)'
;MQTMVTPAVPRVDLTRIHRKQTFTLSTPKTPRRAFISIQHDSSPVPEREQRHGLAPPVTANTITMTTAESGTRLELAKPPLLSFATDYKPGGKAKADDYDSEGKAIILRADAYYEGKIIGVQGFPKSGMKIAWAKKAFQDACRAAEKQYQSDKRVEQLIYSRGSRVRGDMLRHVEEAVMIVFGFSKDSSKKTQNHNLKLYNDLSKNMAFAFKDTTKLTGFAENSVFQLILRLVCFAHGDASRGIVFSRFFNPVSLETLALFMTQINHVMCQWSSGIYRRHGKSQAFTEVNNSVYHAEYLQELRNWEAVNTEVVLKIRKRMYLRAREKSGIDPPAIKAVITGDLKARMVSELAARTGETDTEDEKDDDMGSMQEGEGSDNGAVVPIDTATASD
;
A
#
# COMPACT_ATOMS: atom_id res chain seq x y z
N MET A 1 -12.82 -37.04 28.72
CA MET A 1 -12.20 -36.65 27.43
C MET A 1 -13.04 -35.52 26.84
N GLN A 2 -12.58 -34.26 26.98
CA GLN A 2 -13.27 -33.09 26.42
C GLN A 2 -12.88 -32.94 24.95
N THR A 3 -13.89 -32.97 24.08
CA THR A 3 -13.75 -32.69 22.65
C THR A 3 -13.47 -31.21 22.46
N MET A 4 -12.25 -30.88 22.03
CA MET A 4 -11.88 -29.53 21.64
C MET A 4 -12.59 -29.17 20.32
N VAL A 5 -13.57 -28.28 20.40
CA VAL A 5 -14.22 -27.67 19.24
C VAL A 5 -13.28 -26.61 18.68
N THR A 6 -12.73 -26.87 17.49
CA THR A 6 -11.91 -25.92 16.74
C THR A 6 -12.79 -24.74 16.28
N PRO A 7 -12.39 -23.48 16.52
CA PRO A 7 -13.17 -22.32 16.08
C PRO A 7 -13.16 -22.21 14.55
N ALA A 8 -14.35 -21.99 13.97
CA ALA A 8 -14.53 -21.79 12.54
C ALA A 8 -13.81 -20.52 12.07
N VAL A 9 -13.17 -20.61 10.89
CA VAL A 9 -12.52 -19.48 10.22
C VAL A 9 -13.59 -18.42 9.91
N PRO A 10 -13.38 -17.14 10.25
CA PRO A 10 -14.37 -16.09 10.01
C PRO A 10 -14.66 -15.94 8.50
N ARG A 11 -15.95 -16.01 8.15
CA ARG A 11 -16.46 -15.83 6.80
C ARG A 11 -16.29 -14.35 6.41
N VAL A 12 -15.32 -14.05 5.54
CA VAL A 12 -15.07 -12.69 5.06
C VAL A 12 -16.09 -12.34 3.98
N ASP A 13 -16.91 -11.34 4.24
CA ASP A 13 -17.84 -10.76 3.26
C ASP A 13 -17.06 -10.13 2.09
N LEU A 14 -17.09 -10.80 0.94
CA LEU A 14 -16.39 -10.42 -0.28
C LEU A 14 -16.88 -9.08 -0.85
N THR A 15 -18.11 -8.66 -0.54
CA THR A 15 -18.69 -7.41 -1.06
C THR A 15 -18.13 -6.18 -0.35
N ARG A 16 -17.69 -6.33 0.90
CA ARG A 16 -17.16 -5.25 1.73
C ARG A 16 -15.77 -4.76 1.31
N ILE A 17 -14.99 -5.62 0.63
CA ILE A 17 -13.66 -5.29 0.10
C ILE A 17 -13.75 -4.21 -1.01
N HIS A 18 -14.90 -4.05 -1.68
CA HIS A 18 -15.00 -3.23 -2.88
C HIS A 18 -15.68 -1.88 -2.72
N ARG A 19 -16.48 -1.66 -1.68
CA ARG A 19 -17.25 -0.39 -1.54
C ARG A 19 -16.37 0.84 -1.27
N LYS A 20 -15.09 0.69 -0.90
CA LYS A 20 -14.20 1.81 -0.52
C LYS A 20 -13.04 2.09 -1.48
N GLN A 21 -12.93 1.40 -2.62
CA GLN A 21 -11.83 1.62 -3.58
C GLN A 21 -12.05 2.77 -4.57
N THR A 22 -13.23 3.40 -4.57
CA THR A 22 -13.56 4.53 -5.46
C THR A 22 -13.83 5.81 -4.66
N PHE A 23 -12.76 6.52 -4.31
CA PHE A 23 -12.83 7.98 -4.11
C PHE A 23 -11.91 8.63 -5.15
N THR A 24 -12.50 9.09 -6.25
CA THR A 24 -11.84 9.94 -7.23
C THR A 24 -12.19 11.39 -6.90
N LEU A 25 -11.22 12.14 -6.38
CA LEU A 25 -11.24 13.60 -6.46
C LEU A 25 -11.13 13.98 -7.94
N SER A 26 -12.19 14.60 -8.44
CA SER A 26 -12.30 15.14 -9.80
C SER A 26 -11.22 16.19 -10.05
N THR A 27 -10.41 16.01 -11.08
CA THR A 27 -9.65 17.11 -11.71
C THR A 27 -9.92 17.14 -13.21
N PRO A 28 -9.93 18.33 -13.84
CA PRO A 28 -10.46 18.52 -15.20
C PRO A 28 -9.61 17.83 -16.27
N LYS A 29 -10.28 17.23 -17.26
CA LYS A 29 -9.66 16.56 -18.41
C LYS A 29 -9.11 17.60 -19.40
N THR A 30 -7.82 17.50 -19.74
CA THR A 30 -7.23 18.17 -20.91
C THR A 30 -7.07 17.15 -22.05
N PRO A 31 -7.32 17.50 -23.33
CA PRO A 31 -7.36 16.54 -24.43
C PRO A 31 -5.97 16.15 -24.92
N ARG A 32 -5.76 14.85 -25.18
CA ARG A 32 -4.56 14.32 -25.87
C ARG A 32 -4.64 14.61 -27.38
N ARG A 33 -3.64 15.33 -27.90
CA ARG A 33 -3.33 15.41 -29.34
C ARG A 33 -2.48 14.21 -29.79
N ALA A 34 -2.73 13.76 -31.01
CA ALA A 34 -2.09 12.66 -31.75
C ALA A 34 -0.77 13.08 -32.42
N PHE A 35 -0.20 12.18 -33.25
CA PHE A 35 1.02 12.24 -34.10
C PHE A 35 2.30 11.66 -33.44
N ILE A 36 3.21 10.89 -34.06
CA ILE A 36 3.42 10.31 -35.42
C ILE A 36 4.27 9.03 -35.25
N SER A 37 4.11 8.07 -36.16
CA SER A 37 4.93 6.87 -36.35
C SER A 37 6.10 7.15 -37.31
N ILE A 38 7.33 6.72 -36.97
CA ILE A 38 8.44 6.64 -37.93
C ILE A 38 9.08 5.26 -37.81
N GLN A 39 9.09 4.55 -38.94
CA GLN A 39 9.78 3.28 -39.18
C GLN A 39 11.28 3.53 -39.39
N HIS A 40 12.12 2.59 -38.96
CA HIS A 40 13.40 2.38 -39.62
C HIS A 40 13.67 0.88 -39.82
N ASP A 41 14.01 0.64 -41.08
CA ASP A 41 14.43 -0.55 -41.78
C ASP A 41 15.82 -1.04 -41.33
N SER A 42 16.05 -2.38 -41.37
CA SER A 42 17.36 -3.04 -41.56
C SER A 42 17.24 -4.57 -41.40
N SER A 43 17.43 -5.29 -42.49
CA SER A 43 17.94 -6.69 -42.59
C SER A 43 19.37 -6.63 -43.22
N PRO A 44 20.18 -7.71 -43.39
CA PRO A 44 19.88 -9.15 -43.30
C PRO A 44 20.97 -10.06 -42.62
N VAL A 45 20.68 -11.37 -42.72
CA VAL A 45 21.28 -12.64 -42.22
C VAL A 45 22.70 -12.94 -42.78
N PRO A 46 23.45 -13.98 -42.30
CA PRO A 46 23.32 -15.41 -42.74
C PRO A 46 23.41 -16.44 -41.57
N GLU A 47 22.67 -17.55 -41.51
CA GLU A 47 22.68 -18.81 -42.29
C GLU A 47 23.77 -19.84 -41.87
N ARG A 48 23.34 -20.94 -41.23
CA ARG A 48 23.93 -22.31 -41.15
C ARG A 48 23.22 -23.10 -40.03
N GLU A 49 22.93 -24.40 -40.08
CA GLU A 49 23.13 -25.48 -41.06
C GLU A 49 22.15 -26.61 -40.62
N GLN A 50 21.39 -27.17 -41.57
CA GLN A 50 20.52 -28.34 -41.35
C GLN A 50 21.36 -29.63 -41.43
N ARG A 51 21.06 -30.62 -40.58
CA ARG A 51 21.46 -32.02 -40.82
C ARG A 51 20.25 -32.94 -40.78
N HIS A 52 20.08 -33.66 -41.89
CA HIS A 52 19.19 -34.78 -42.11
C HIS A 52 19.69 -36.06 -41.42
N GLY A 53 18.74 -36.93 -41.03
CA GLY A 53 18.77 -38.31 -41.53
C GLY A 53 18.93 -39.45 -40.54
N LEU A 54 17.88 -40.29 -40.52
CA LEU A 54 17.89 -41.76 -40.49
C LEU A 54 17.79 -42.51 -39.13
N ALA A 55 16.66 -43.22 -39.00
CA ALA A 55 16.48 -44.50 -38.30
C ALA A 55 16.39 -45.63 -39.37
N PRO A 56 16.14 -46.93 -39.06
CA PRO A 56 16.27 -47.75 -37.84
C PRO A 56 17.12 -49.05 -38.13
N PRO A 57 17.14 -50.14 -37.30
CA PRO A 57 16.04 -51.12 -37.23
C PRO A 57 15.75 -51.79 -35.84
N VAL A 58 14.46 -52.07 -35.65
CA VAL A 58 13.75 -53.23 -35.06
C VAL A 58 14.55 -54.36 -34.36
N THR A 59 14.20 -54.72 -33.11
CA THR A 59 13.62 -56.05 -32.76
C THR A 59 12.96 -56.09 -31.37
N ALA A 60 12.03 -57.02 -31.23
CA ALA A 60 10.97 -57.19 -30.24
C ALA A 60 11.40 -57.62 -28.83
N ASN A 61 10.56 -57.33 -27.82
CA ASN A 61 9.87 -58.42 -27.10
C ASN A 61 8.70 -57.96 -26.23
N THR A 62 7.64 -58.77 -26.36
CA THR A 62 6.31 -58.74 -25.77
C THR A 62 6.30 -59.22 -24.32
N ILE A 63 5.60 -58.53 -23.41
CA ILE A 63 4.83 -59.17 -22.33
C ILE A 63 3.51 -58.41 -22.15
N THR A 64 2.44 -59.07 -22.59
CA THR A 64 1.05 -58.69 -22.36
C THR A 64 0.62 -59.27 -21.02
N MET A 65 0.29 -58.43 -20.03
CA MET A 65 -0.47 -58.83 -18.86
C MET A 65 -1.78 -58.03 -18.84
N THR A 66 -2.79 -58.70 -19.38
CA THR A 66 -4.19 -58.31 -19.35
C THR A 66 -4.69 -58.41 -17.91
N THR A 67 -4.96 -57.28 -17.26
CA THR A 67 -5.86 -57.25 -16.09
C THR A 67 -6.87 -56.14 -16.32
N ALA A 68 -8.06 -56.55 -16.74
CA ALA A 68 -9.21 -55.69 -16.95
C ALA A 68 -9.83 -55.37 -15.59
N GLU A 69 -9.47 -54.22 -15.01
CA GLU A 69 -10.28 -53.58 -13.99
C GLU A 69 -11.11 -52.49 -14.67
N SER A 70 -12.35 -52.86 -14.99
CA SER A 70 -13.41 -51.97 -15.42
C SER A 70 -13.84 -51.10 -14.24
N GLY A 71 -13.00 -50.12 -13.91
CA GLY A 71 -13.36 -48.99 -13.07
C GLY A 71 -13.94 -47.92 -13.98
N THR A 72 -15.24 -47.65 -13.87
CA THR A 72 -15.89 -46.50 -14.48
C THR A 72 -15.21 -45.23 -13.95
N ARG A 73 -14.18 -44.75 -14.65
CA ARG A 73 -13.54 -43.46 -14.38
C ARG A 73 -14.59 -42.41 -14.68
N LEU A 74 -15.30 -41.96 -13.64
CA LEU A 74 -16.13 -40.77 -13.70
C LEU A 74 -15.25 -39.64 -14.25
N GLU A 75 -15.46 -39.30 -15.52
CA GLU A 75 -14.79 -38.19 -16.17
C GLU A 75 -15.29 -36.93 -15.47
N LEU A 76 -14.52 -36.44 -14.51
CA LEU A 76 -14.85 -35.25 -13.74
C LEU A 76 -15.01 -34.09 -14.74
N ALA A 77 -16.25 -33.64 -14.94
CA ALA A 77 -16.56 -32.57 -15.88
C ALA A 77 -15.64 -31.38 -15.62
N LYS A 78 -15.04 -30.83 -16.68
CA LYS A 78 -14.15 -29.66 -16.56
C LYS A 78 -14.93 -28.51 -15.90
N PRO A 79 -14.36 -27.83 -14.88
CA PRO A 79 -15.03 -26.70 -14.25
C PRO A 79 -15.39 -25.62 -15.28
N PRO A 80 -16.55 -24.95 -15.15
CA PRO A 80 -16.98 -23.92 -16.07
C PRO A 80 -16.05 -22.69 -16.05
N LEU A 81 -16.09 -21.90 -17.12
CA LEU A 81 -15.49 -20.56 -17.16
C LEU A 81 -16.39 -19.53 -16.47
N LEU A 82 -15.83 -18.37 -16.14
CA LEU A 82 -16.63 -17.23 -15.68
C LEU A 82 -17.55 -16.72 -16.78
N SER A 83 -18.76 -16.32 -16.40
CA SER A 83 -19.75 -15.73 -17.30
C SER A 83 -19.51 -14.23 -17.49
N PHE A 84 -19.76 -13.75 -18.70
CA PHE A 84 -19.77 -12.32 -19.00
C PHE A 84 -21.03 -11.65 -18.42
N ALA A 85 -20.95 -10.34 -18.19
CA ALA A 85 -22.12 -9.53 -17.84
C ALA A 85 -23.16 -9.55 -18.98
N THR A 86 -24.44 -9.39 -18.64
CA THR A 86 -25.56 -9.45 -19.60
C THR A 86 -25.45 -8.40 -20.72
N ASP A 87 -24.88 -7.23 -20.43
CA ASP A 87 -24.68 -6.12 -21.34
C ASP A 87 -23.27 -6.06 -21.95
N TYR A 88 -22.47 -7.11 -21.78
CA TYR A 88 -21.09 -7.14 -22.27
C TYR A 88 -21.04 -7.00 -23.79
N LYS A 89 -20.28 -6.01 -24.25
CA LYS A 89 -19.96 -5.79 -25.66
C LYS A 89 -18.47 -6.06 -25.88
N PRO A 90 -18.10 -7.02 -26.73
CA PRO A 90 -16.71 -7.26 -27.07
C PRO A 90 -16.03 -6.00 -27.61
N GLY A 91 -14.91 -5.62 -27.01
CA GLY A 91 -14.13 -4.47 -27.45
C GLY A 91 -13.34 -3.83 -26.31
N GLY A 92 -12.27 -3.10 -26.66
CA GLY A 92 -11.44 -2.40 -25.68
C GLY A 92 -10.54 -3.30 -24.83
N LYS A 93 -9.95 -2.69 -23.79
CA LYS A 93 -9.10 -3.41 -22.84
C LYS A 93 -9.97 -4.19 -21.86
N ALA A 94 -9.61 -5.45 -21.63
CA ALA A 94 -10.29 -6.28 -20.64
C ALA A 94 -10.35 -5.58 -19.28
N LYS A 95 -11.47 -5.75 -18.58
CA LYS A 95 -11.69 -5.26 -17.21
C LYS A 95 -12.54 -6.25 -16.43
N ALA A 96 -12.46 -6.20 -15.10
CA ALA A 96 -13.29 -7.04 -14.23
C ALA A 96 -14.80 -6.81 -14.45
N ASP A 97 -15.19 -5.58 -14.82
CA ASP A 97 -16.58 -5.22 -15.12
C ASP A 97 -17.14 -5.87 -16.39
N ASP A 98 -16.32 -6.56 -17.19
CA ASP A 98 -16.81 -7.33 -18.34
C ASP A 98 -17.55 -8.60 -17.89
N TYR A 99 -17.33 -9.05 -16.65
CA TYR A 99 -17.89 -10.26 -16.07
C TYR A 99 -19.11 -9.95 -15.22
N ASP A 100 -19.94 -10.98 -14.98
CA ASP A 100 -21.05 -10.86 -14.05
C ASP A 100 -20.60 -10.49 -12.63
N SER A 101 -21.55 -10.20 -11.74
CA SER A 101 -21.24 -9.73 -10.39
C SER A 101 -20.35 -10.71 -9.59
N GLU A 102 -20.52 -12.02 -9.80
CA GLU A 102 -19.76 -13.07 -9.15
C GLU A 102 -18.32 -13.15 -9.72
N GLY A 103 -18.19 -13.24 -11.04
CA GLY A 103 -16.91 -13.25 -11.73
C GLY A 103 -16.08 -12.01 -11.45
N LYS A 104 -16.72 -10.83 -11.43
CA LYS A 104 -16.08 -9.57 -11.03
C LYS A 104 -15.51 -9.66 -9.62
N ALA A 105 -16.29 -10.14 -8.64
CA ALA A 105 -15.83 -10.27 -7.25
C ALA A 105 -14.64 -11.25 -7.12
N ILE A 106 -14.69 -12.38 -7.84
CA ILE A 106 -13.59 -13.36 -7.88
C ILE A 106 -12.33 -12.73 -8.47
N ILE A 107 -12.44 -12.04 -9.61
CA ILE A 107 -11.31 -11.38 -10.27
C ILE A 107 -10.69 -10.32 -9.36
N LEU A 108 -11.50 -9.46 -8.74
CA LEU A 108 -10.98 -8.40 -7.88
C LEU A 108 -10.32 -8.95 -6.60
N ARG A 109 -10.81 -10.06 -6.04
CA ARG A 109 -10.12 -10.76 -4.95
C ARG A 109 -8.78 -11.36 -5.43
N ALA A 110 -8.75 -11.96 -6.61
CA ALA A 110 -7.54 -12.50 -7.20
C ALA A 110 -6.51 -11.40 -7.49
N ASP A 111 -6.96 -10.24 -7.98
CA ASP A 111 -6.14 -9.04 -8.15
C ASP A 111 -5.50 -8.64 -6.83
N ALA A 112 -6.28 -8.51 -5.75
CA ALA A 112 -5.77 -8.12 -4.44
C ALA A 112 -4.74 -9.14 -3.88
N TYR A 113 -4.95 -10.45 -4.10
CA TYR A 113 -3.99 -11.50 -3.76
C TYR A 113 -2.69 -11.33 -4.55
N TYR A 114 -2.80 -11.12 -5.87
CA TYR A 114 -1.65 -10.96 -6.75
C TYR A 114 -0.84 -9.71 -6.39
N GLU A 115 -1.52 -8.59 -6.13
CA GLU A 115 -0.92 -7.37 -5.61
C GLU A 115 -0.19 -7.62 -4.28
N GLY A 116 -0.81 -8.39 -3.38
CA GLY A 116 -0.19 -8.82 -2.12
C GLY A 116 1.12 -9.58 -2.33
N LYS A 117 1.21 -10.44 -3.35
CA LYS A 117 2.46 -11.12 -3.71
C LYS A 117 3.51 -10.18 -4.32
N ILE A 118 3.10 -9.22 -5.14
CA ILE A 118 4.03 -8.24 -5.71
C ILE A 118 4.69 -7.43 -4.59
N ILE A 119 3.92 -7.04 -3.56
CA ILE A 119 4.47 -6.27 -2.44
C ILE A 119 5.23 -7.17 -1.45
N GLY A 120 4.66 -8.33 -1.12
CA GLY A 120 5.11 -9.17 -0.02
C GLY A 120 6.11 -10.27 -0.37
N VAL A 121 6.19 -10.69 -1.64
CA VAL A 121 6.94 -11.90 -2.03
C VAL A 121 8.01 -11.60 -3.07
N GLN A 122 7.72 -10.88 -4.15
CA GLN A 122 8.74 -10.45 -5.11
C GLN A 122 8.22 -9.27 -5.93
N GLY A 123 8.90 -8.12 -5.83
CA GLY A 123 8.50 -6.88 -6.52
C GLY A 123 8.51 -6.99 -8.04
N PHE A 124 9.48 -7.75 -8.57
CA PHE A 124 9.73 -7.93 -10.00
C PHE A 124 9.77 -9.43 -10.36
N PRO A 125 8.61 -10.11 -10.42
CA PRO A 125 8.57 -11.54 -10.77
C PRO A 125 8.92 -11.75 -12.24
N LYS A 126 9.56 -12.89 -12.57
CA LYS A 126 9.81 -13.30 -13.97
C LYS A 126 8.50 -13.71 -14.67
N SER A 127 8.50 -13.74 -16.00
CA SER A 127 7.29 -14.04 -16.81
C SER A 127 6.54 -15.32 -16.39
N GLY A 128 7.25 -16.45 -16.23
CA GLY A 128 6.64 -17.70 -15.77
C GLY A 128 6.01 -17.60 -14.36
N MET A 129 6.62 -16.83 -13.46
CA MET A 129 6.08 -16.58 -12.12
C MET A 129 4.81 -15.73 -12.18
N LYS A 130 4.76 -14.70 -13.05
CA LYS A 130 3.57 -13.85 -13.25
C LYS A 130 2.34 -14.71 -13.59
N ILE A 131 2.49 -15.63 -14.55
CA ILE A 131 1.42 -16.54 -14.99
C ILE A 131 1.02 -17.50 -13.86
N ALA A 132 2.01 -18.15 -13.23
CA ALA A 132 1.74 -19.10 -12.15
C ALA A 132 1.04 -18.44 -10.94
N TRP A 133 1.42 -17.20 -10.62
CA TRP A 133 0.80 -16.44 -9.55
C TRP A 133 -0.62 -15.99 -9.88
N ALA A 134 -0.89 -15.58 -11.11
CA ALA A 134 -2.25 -15.24 -11.54
C ALA A 134 -3.19 -16.44 -11.43
N LYS A 135 -2.78 -17.62 -11.92
CA LYS A 135 -3.53 -18.87 -11.77
C LYS A 135 -3.79 -19.21 -10.30
N LYS A 136 -2.76 -19.13 -9.46
CA LYS A 136 -2.90 -19.40 -8.02
C LYS A 136 -3.81 -18.40 -7.32
N ALA A 137 -3.73 -17.12 -7.69
CA ALA A 137 -4.59 -16.07 -7.14
C ALA A 137 -6.06 -16.31 -7.51
N PHE A 138 -6.34 -16.67 -8.76
CA PHE A 138 -7.68 -17.01 -9.21
C PHE A 138 -8.24 -18.24 -8.47
N GLN A 139 -7.44 -19.29 -8.32
CA GLN A 139 -7.83 -20.49 -7.58
C GLN A 139 -8.09 -20.21 -6.09
N ASP A 140 -7.28 -19.38 -5.45
CA ASP A 140 -7.50 -18.95 -4.06
C ASP A 140 -8.79 -18.13 -3.93
N ALA A 141 -9.07 -17.26 -4.90
CA ALA A 141 -10.31 -16.48 -4.94
C ALA A 141 -11.55 -17.36 -5.15
N CYS A 142 -11.52 -18.32 -6.08
CA CYS A 142 -12.61 -19.29 -6.27
C CYS A 142 -12.87 -20.10 -5.00
N ARG A 143 -11.80 -20.60 -4.35
CA ARG A 143 -11.90 -21.34 -3.09
C ARG A 143 -12.54 -20.52 -1.98
N ALA A 144 -12.14 -19.25 -1.85
CA ALA A 144 -12.71 -18.35 -0.84
C ALA A 144 -14.18 -18.00 -1.12
N ALA A 145 -14.63 -18.09 -2.38
CA ALA A 145 -16.02 -17.94 -2.77
C ALA A 145 -16.81 -19.27 -2.71
N GLU A 146 -16.16 -20.38 -2.33
CA GLU A 146 -16.75 -21.74 -2.38
C GLU A 146 -17.23 -22.13 -3.79
N LYS A 147 -16.52 -21.64 -4.83
CA LYS A 147 -16.83 -21.89 -6.25
C LYS A 147 -15.73 -22.69 -6.95
N GLN A 148 -16.10 -23.34 -8.05
CA GLN A 148 -15.18 -24.07 -8.92
C GLN A 148 -15.26 -23.52 -10.34
N TYR A 149 -14.39 -22.57 -10.65
CA TYR A 149 -14.22 -22.04 -12.00
C TYR A 149 -12.84 -22.39 -12.55
N GLN A 150 -12.78 -22.56 -13.87
CA GLN A 150 -11.53 -22.62 -14.61
C GLN A 150 -11.10 -21.21 -15.00
N SER A 151 -9.81 -20.91 -14.82
CA SER A 151 -9.21 -19.67 -15.32
C SER A 151 -8.95 -19.79 -16.83
N ASP A 152 -9.23 -18.72 -17.58
CA ASP A 152 -8.80 -18.57 -18.97
C ASP A 152 -7.64 -17.57 -19.09
N LYS A 153 -7.07 -17.47 -20.31
CA LYS A 153 -5.96 -16.55 -20.59
C LYS A 153 -6.35 -15.07 -20.38
N ARG A 154 -7.62 -14.71 -20.60
CA ARG A 154 -8.11 -13.33 -20.46
C ARG A 154 -8.10 -12.92 -18.98
N VAL A 155 -8.63 -13.76 -18.10
CA VAL A 155 -8.61 -13.56 -16.64
C VAL A 155 -7.19 -13.58 -16.10
N GLU A 156 -6.34 -14.50 -16.58
CA GLU A 156 -4.92 -14.52 -16.17
C GLU A 156 -4.22 -13.20 -16.51
N GLN A 157 -4.43 -12.69 -17.73
CA GLN A 157 -3.90 -11.40 -18.18
C GLN A 157 -4.39 -10.23 -17.34
N LEU A 158 -5.69 -10.21 -17.01
CA LEU A 158 -6.26 -9.21 -16.10
C LEU A 158 -5.49 -9.19 -14.78
N ILE A 159 -5.34 -10.36 -14.15
CA ILE A 159 -4.72 -10.48 -12.83
C ILE A 159 -3.25 -10.09 -12.86
N TYR A 160 -2.43 -10.67 -13.75
CA TYR A 160 -0.99 -10.36 -13.69
C TYR A 160 -0.67 -8.93 -14.17
N SER A 161 -1.53 -8.32 -15.00
CA SER A 161 -1.38 -6.91 -15.40
C SER A 161 -1.45 -5.95 -14.21
N ARG A 162 -2.09 -6.36 -13.10
CA ARG A 162 -2.12 -5.57 -11.85
C ARG A 162 -0.74 -5.35 -11.25
N GLY A 163 0.24 -6.19 -11.57
CA GLY A 163 1.58 -6.07 -10.98
C GLY A 163 2.28 -4.75 -11.31
N SER A 164 2.22 -4.28 -12.56
CA SER A 164 2.77 -2.95 -12.90
C SER A 164 1.93 -1.83 -12.31
N ARG A 165 0.61 -2.02 -12.26
CA ARG A 165 -0.32 -1.04 -11.70
C ARG A 165 -0.06 -0.79 -10.22
N VAL A 166 0.00 -1.84 -9.39
CA VAL A 166 0.20 -1.67 -7.94
C VAL A 166 1.53 -0.99 -7.62
N ARG A 167 2.61 -1.33 -8.34
CA ARG A 167 3.89 -0.62 -8.18
C ARG A 167 3.77 0.87 -8.49
N GLY A 168 3.06 1.24 -9.56
CA GLY A 168 2.80 2.64 -9.90
C GLY A 168 1.90 3.34 -8.89
N ASP A 169 0.82 2.68 -8.43
CA ASP A 169 -0.13 3.23 -7.46
C ASP A 169 0.55 3.48 -6.10
N MET A 170 1.51 2.63 -5.71
CA MET A 170 2.30 2.81 -4.49
C MET A 170 3.17 4.07 -4.51
N LEU A 171 3.70 4.49 -5.67
CA LEU A 171 4.61 5.65 -5.76
C LEU A 171 3.99 6.92 -5.16
N ARG A 172 2.68 7.12 -5.32
CA ARG A 172 1.98 8.26 -4.72
C ARG A 172 2.08 8.25 -3.19
N HIS A 173 1.91 7.08 -2.58
CA HIS A 173 2.01 6.91 -1.13
C HIS A 173 3.46 6.99 -0.63
N VAL A 174 4.42 6.53 -1.45
CA VAL A 174 5.85 6.68 -1.15
C VAL A 174 6.28 8.14 -1.24
N GLU A 175 5.83 8.88 -2.25
CA GLU A 175 6.05 10.32 -2.40
C GLU A 175 5.53 11.11 -1.20
N GLU A 176 4.29 10.84 -0.80
CA GLU A 176 3.71 11.41 0.41
C GLU A 176 4.56 11.09 1.65
N ALA A 177 4.96 9.83 1.84
CA ALA A 177 5.76 9.42 2.98
C ALA A 177 7.17 10.06 2.99
N VAL A 178 7.82 10.14 1.84
CA VAL A 178 9.14 10.77 1.67
C VAL A 178 9.07 12.26 2.00
N MET A 179 8.05 12.96 1.52
CA MET A 179 7.84 14.37 1.84
C MET A 179 7.60 14.59 3.34
N ILE A 180 6.74 13.77 3.96
CA ILE A 180 6.40 13.89 5.38
C ILE A 180 7.60 13.58 6.28
N VAL A 181 8.32 12.48 6.01
CA VAL A 181 9.37 11.99 6.93
C VAL A 181 10.68 12.73 6.74
N PHE A 182 11.04 13.08 5.50
CA PHE A 182 12.33 13.72 5.22
C PHE A 182 12.22 15.24 5.02
N GLY A 183 11.01 15.77 4.83
CA GLY A 183 10.80 17.21 4.66
C GLY A 183 11.16 17.73 3.26
N PHE A 184 11.06 16.89 2.23
CA PHE A 184 11.13 17.36 0.84
C PHE A 184 9.93 18.26 0.53
N SER A 185 10.19 19.36 -0.20
CA SER A 185 9.16 20.31 -0.62
C SER A 185 9.08 20.42 -2.14
N LYS A 186 7.88 20.70 -2.64
CA LYS A 186 7.62 20.96 -4.07
C LYS A 186 7.77 22.43 -4.47
N ASP A 187 8.02 23.30 -3.49
CA ASP A 187 8.30 24.71 -3.75
C ASP A 187 9.58 24.88 -4.59
N SER A 188 9.61 25.92 -5.42
CA SER A 188 10.69 26.24 -6.35
C SER A 188 11.56 27.40 -5.86
N SER A 189 11.36 27.94 -4.66
CA SER A 189 12.23 28.97 -4.10
C SER A 189 13.69 28.50 -3.97
N LYS A 190 14.66 29.40 -4.15
CA LYS A 190 16.10 29.06 -4.07
C LYS A 190 16.47 28.41 -2.72
N LYS A 191 15.84 28.86 -1.63
CA LYS A 191 16.01 28.28 -0.29
C LYS A 191 15.54 26.82 -0.28
N THR A 192 14.34 26.55 -0.79
CA THR A 192 13.80 25.19 -0.89
C THR A 192 14.65 24.31 -1.81
N GLN A 193 15.15 24.84 -2.93
CA GLN A 193 16.03 24.09 -3.84
C GLN A 193 17.31 23.63 -3.14
N ASN A 194 17.99 24.53 -2.43
CA ASN A 194 19.21 24.19 -1.69
C ASN A 194 18.93 23.18 -0.57
N HIS A 195 17.81 23.33 0.14
CA HIS A 195 17.37 22.39 1.17
C HIS A 195 17.12 20.99 0.61
N ASN A 196 16.31 20.88 -0.46
CA ASN A 196 16.03 19.62 -1.12
C ASN A 196 17.29 18.95 -1.69
N LEU A 197 18.19 19.73 -2.30
CA LEU A 197 19.44 19.22 -2.85
C LEU A 197 20.34 18.65 -1.75
N LYS A 198 20.44 19.37 -0.62
CA LYS A 198 21.16 18.88 0.56
C LYS A 198 20.55 17.59 1.08
N LEU A 199 19.23 17.56 1.28
CA LEU A 199 18.52 16.34 1.73
C LEU A 199 18.77 15.17 0.79
N TYR A 200 18.64 15.37 -0.53
CA TYR A 200 18.89 14.34 -1.52
C TYR A 200 20.30 13.76 -1.40
N ASN A 201 21.33 14.63 -1.34
CA ASN A 201 22.72 14.20 -1.23
C ASN A 201 22.99 13.45 0.09
N ASP A 202 22.52 14.00 1.22
CA ASP A 202 22.72 13.44 2.55
C ASP A 202 22.03 12.07 2.68
N LEU A 203 20.80 11.95 2.20
CA LEU A 203 20.00 10.73 2.31
C LEU A 203 20.42 9.63 1.32
N SER A 204 20.88 10.02 0.12
CA SER A 204 21.33 9.05 -0.90
C SER A 204 22.69 8.46 -0.55
N LYS A 205 23.55 9.25 0.11
CA LYS A 205 24.87 8.79 0.56
C LYS A 205 24.71 7.61 1.53
N ASN A 206 25.36 6.50 1.21
CA ASN A 206 25.34 5.26 2.01
C ASN A 206 23.92 4.76 2.34
N MET A 207 22.93 5.08 1.50
CA MET A 207 21.51 4.77 1.76
C MET A 207 21.03 5.27 3.13
N ALA A 208 21.48 6.45 3.58
CA ALA A 208 21.13 7.00 4.88
C ALA A 208 19.60 7.05 5.13
N PHE A 209 18.78 7.19 4.07
CA PHE A 209 17.32 7.10 4.15
C PHE A 209 16.78 5.79 4.77
N ALA A 210 17.55 4.70 4.72
CA ALA A 210 17.16 3.42 5.28
C ALA A 210 17.35 3.34 6.81
N PHE A 211 18.13 4.23 7.41
CA PHE A 211 18.46 4.18 8.83
C PHE A 211 17.46 4.97 9.68
N LYS A 212 17.21 4.48 10.89
CA LYS A 212 16.38 5.18 11.90
C LYS A 212 16.98 6.53 12.26
N ASP A 213 18.29 6.58 12.48
CA ASP A 213 19.05 7.82 12.59
C ASP A 213 19.90 7.96 11.30
N THR A 214 19.52 8.90 10.45
CA THR A 214 20.12 9.11 9.12
C THR A 214 21.51 9.74 9.21
N THR A 215 21.86 10.39 10.33
CA THR A 215 23.16 11.05 10.51
C THR A 215 24.16 10.10 11.14
N LYS A 216 23.75 9.36 12.19
CA LYS A 216 24.60 8.37 12.85
C LYS A 216 24.64 7.02 12.15
N LEU A 217 23.78 6.83 11.14
CA LEU A 217 23.62 5.56 10.41
C LEU A 217 23.35 4.38 11.36
N THR A 218 22.39 4.55 12.28
CA THR A 218 21.98 3.50 13.22
C THR A 218 20.54 3.05 12.98
N GLY A 219 20.26 1.77 13.26
CA GLY A 219 18.95 1.15 13.02
C GLY A 219 18.64 1.00 11.53
N PHE A 220 19.44 0.21 10.82
CA PHE A 220 19.24 -0.07 9.39
C PHE A 220 17.87 -0.71 9.13
N ALA A 221 17.19 -0.26 8.07
CA ALA A 221 15.83 -0.63 7.69
C ALA A 221 14.75 -0.30 8.74
N GLU A 222 15.02 0.55 9.73
CA GLU A 222 14.08 0.94 10.79
C GLU A 222 13.62 2.40 10.71
N ASN A 223 13.90 3.10 9.61
CA ASN A 223 13.40 4.45 9.38
C ASN A 223 11.85 4.48 9.41
N SER A 224 11.27 5.52 10.02
CA SER A 224 9.81 5.68 10.13
C SER A 224 9.09 5.72 8.78
N VAL A 225 9.79 6.07 7.69
CA VAL A 225 9.24 6.06 6.33
C VAL A 225 8.73 4.67 5.94
N PHE A 226 9.43 3.59 6.30
CA PHE A 226 8.98 2.23 6.00
C PHE A 226 7.68 1.89 6.70
N GLN A 227 7.56 2.27 7.98
CA GLN A 227 6.34 2.06 8.74
C GLN A 227 5.16 2.86 8.16
N LEU A 228 5.40 4.10 7.71
CA LEU A 228 4.38 4.93 7.09
C LEU A 228 3.92 4.36 5.74
N ILE A 229 4.85 4.00 4.85
CA ILE A 229 4.55 3.37 3.55
C ILE A 229 3.78 2.07 3.77
N LEU A 230 4.23 1.22 4.71
CA LEU A 230 3.56 -0.05 5.02
C LEU A 230 2.09 0.18 5.38
N ARG A 231 1.77 1.17 6.22
CA ARG A 231 0.38 1.49 6.58
C ARG A 231 -0.42 1.98 5.37
N LEU A 232 0.12 2.95 4.62
CA LEU A 232 -0.58 3.57 3.49
C LEU A 232 -0.85 2.56 2.36
N VAL A 233 0.06 1.62 2.13
CA VAL A 233 -0.07 0.65 1.02
C VAL A 233 -0.82 -0.62 1.46
N CYS A 234 -0.49 -1.14 2.65
CA CYS A 234 -0.93 -2.47 3.06
C CYS A 234 -2.03 -2.49 4.10
N PHE A 235 -2.30 -1.37 4.81
CA PHE A 235 -3.25 -1.28 5.94
C PHE A 235 -4.20 -0.08 5.85
N ALA A 236 -4.43 0.47 4.65
CA ALA A 236 -5.27 1.65 4.45
C ALA A 236 -6.78 1.40 4.54
N HIS A 237 -7.22 0.13 4.57
CA HIS A 237 -8.63 -0.25 4.45
C HIS A 237 -9.13 -1.12 5.61
N GLY A 238 -8.62 -0.91 6.83
CA GLY A 238 -9.06 -1.64 8.02
C GLY A 238 -8.92 -3.16 7.89
N ASP A 239 -9.97 -3.89 8.24
CA ASP A 239 -10.09 -5.35 8.14
C ASP A 239 -9.96 -5.90 6.72
N ALA A 240 -10.44 -5.15 5.72
CA ALA A 240 -10.32 -5.49 4.30
C ALA A 240 -8.93 -5.19 3.70
N SER A 241 -8.00 -4.67 4.49
CA SER A 241 -6.66 -4.36 4.02
C SER A 241 -5.89 -5.61 3.58
N ARG A 242 -5.05 -5.48 2.56
CA ARG A 242 -4.22 -6.57 2.04
C ARG A 242 -3.32 -7.18 3.12
N GLY A 243 -2.78 -6.36 4.01
CA GLY A 243 -1.94 -6.77 5.14
C GLY A 243 -2.67 -7.64 6.18
N ILE A 244 -4.01 -7.63 6.17
CA ILE A 244 -4.86 -8.46 7.02
C ILE A 244 -5.33 -9.70 6.26
N VAL A 245 -6.02 -9.48 5.13
CA VAL A 245 -6.61 -10.57 4.33
C VAL A 245 -5.54 -11.54 3.83
N PHE A 246 -4.36 -11.03 3.47
CA PHE A 246 -3.23 -11.82 2.99
C PHE A 246 -2.04 -11.73 3.94
N SER A 247 -2.29 -11.76 5.25
CA SER A 247 -1.28 -11.66 6.32
C SER A 247 -0.05 -12.53 6.13
N ARG A 248 -0.20 -13.73 5.54
CA ARG A 248 0.91 -14.64 5.17
C ARG A 248 2.00 -14.02 4.29
N PHE A 249 1.73 -12.92 3.59
CA PHE A 249 2.73 -12.20 2.79
C PHE A 249 3.42 -11.07 3.55
N PHE A 250 2.89 -10.68 4.71
CA PHE A 250 3.29 -9.48 5.43
C PHE A 250 3.67 -9.73 6.90
N ASN A 251 3.46 -10.94 7.42
CA ASN A 251 3.81 -11.32 8.79
C ASN A 251 4.78 -12.51 8.82
N PRO A 252 6.08 -12.28 9.09
CA PRO A 252 6.73 -10.98 9.27
C PRO A 252 6.78 -10.15 7.98
N VAL A 253 7.05 -8.84 8.08
CA VAL A 253 7.34 -8.02 6.89
C VAL A 253 8.54 -8.65 6.18
N SER A 254 8.42 -8.98 4.90
CA SER A 254 9.49 -9.67 4.18
C SER A 254 10.63 -8.71 3.83
N LEU A 255 11.82 -9.26 3.59
CA LEU A 255 12.93 -8.48 3.04
C LEU A 255 12.58 -7.94 1.64
N GLU A 256 11.76 -8.68 0.88
CA GLU A 256 11.27 -8.28 -0.44
C GLU A 256 10.38 -7.04 -0.37
N THR A 257 9.50 -6.94 0.64
CA THR A 257 8.73 -5.70 0.88
C THR A 257 9.63 -4.52 1.18
N LEU A 258 10.63 -4.70 2.05
CA LEU A 258 11.57 -3.64 2.41
C LEU A 258 12.41 -3.22 1.21
N ALA A 259 12.93 -4.17 0.42
CA ALA A 259 13.69 -3.90 -0.79
C ALA A 259 12.86 -3.10 -1.81
N LEU A 260 11.61 -3.51 -2.05
CA LEU A 260 10.69 -2.79 -2.93
C LEU A 260 10.43 -1.36 -2.43
N PHE A 261 10.25 -1.16 -1.12
CA PHE A 261 10.11 0.18 -0.54
C PHE A 261 11.38 1.00 -0.72
N MET A 262 12.56 0.44 -0.46
CA MET A 262 13.85 1.13 -0.68
C MET A 262 14.01 1.55 -2.15
N THR A 263 13.67 0.67 -3.10
CA THR A 263 13.70 0.99 -4.53
C THR A 263 12.75 2.14 -4.87
N GLN A 264 11.53 2.14 -4.34
CA GLN A 264 10.57 3.22 -4.59
C GLN A 264 10.99 4.52 -3.91
N ILE A 265 11.54 4.47 -2.69
CA ILE A 265 12.05 5.66 -1.99
C ILE A 265 13.19 6.29 -2.80
N ASN A 266 14.17 5.49 -3.22
CA ASN A 266 15.27 5.97 -4.06
C ASN A 266 14.75 6.62 -5.35
N HIS A 267 13.85 5.91 -6.06
CA HIS A 267 13.24 6.43 -7.27
C HIS A 267 12.52 7.76 -7.05
N VAL A 268 11.78 7.90 -5.94
CA VAL A 268 11.03 9.10 -5.63
C VAL A 268 11.96 10.24 -5.20
N MET A 269 12.99 9.97 -4.39
CA MET A 269 14.00 10.96 -4.02
C MET A 269 14.75 11.53 -5.23
N CYS A 270 15.02 10.71 -6.25
CA CYS A 270 15.64 11.18 -7.50
C CYS A 270 14.85 12.30 -8.20
N GLN A 271 13.55 12.45 -7.93
CA GLN A 271 12.75 13.56 -8.43
C GLN A 271 13.18 14.92 -7.88
N TRP A 272 13.94 14.95 -6.78
CA TRP A 272 14.55 16.14 -6.18
C TRP A 272 16.08 16.20 -6.36
N SER A 273 16.66 15.35 -7.20
CA SER A 273 18.12 15.27 -7.40
C SER A 273 18.76 16.59 -7.86
N SER A 274 18.00 17.47 -8.53
CA SER A 274 18.45 18.82 -8.92
C SER A 274 18.05 19.91 -7.93
N GLY A 275 17.52 19.57 -6.75
CA GLY A 275 16.90 20.48 -5.78
C GLY A 275 15.46 20.91 -6.13
N ILE A 276 15.08 20.86 -7.41
CA ILE A 276 13.72 21.18 -7.89
C ILE A 276 12.96 19.88 -8.09
N TYR A 277 11.71 19.83 -7.60
CA TYR A 277 10.83 18.70 -7.86
C TYR A 277 10.53 18.55 -9.36
N ARG A 278 10.96 17.43 -9.94
CA ARG A 278 10.66 17.03 -11.32
C ARG A 278 10.10 15.62 -11.33
N ARG A 279 8.81 15.51 -11.61
CA ARG A 279 8.20 14.19 -11.84
C ARG A 279 8.89 13.52 -13.03
N HIS A 280 9.28 12.26 -12.84
CA HIS A 280 9.93 11.48 -13.89
C HIS A 280 9.03 11.32 -15.13
N GLY A 281 9.64 11.54 -16.30
CA GLY A 281 9.03 11.25 -17.60
C GLY A 281 9.08 9.76 -17.94
N LYS A 282 8.75 9.41 -19.20
CA LYS A 282 8.72 8.00 -19.66
C LYS A 282 10.08 7.30 -19.56
N SER A 283 11.17 8.00 -19.87
CA SER A 283 12.54 7.45 -19.85
C SER A 283 12.99 7.06 -18.44
N GLN A 284 12.54 7.81 -17.43
CA GLN A 284 12.85 7.59 -16.02
C GLN A 284 11.67 6.96 -15.26
N ALA A 285 10.72 6.34 -15.96
CA ALA A 285 9.57 5.74 -15.31
C ALA A 285 9.96 4.56 -14.39
N PHE A 286 9.14 4.29 -13.38
CA PHE A 286 9.31 3.13 -12.50
C PHE A 286 8.96 1.83 -13.22
N THR A 287 9.89 1.34 -14.03
CA THR A 287 9.75 0.10 -14.81
C THR A 287 10.64 -1.00 -14.24
N GLU A 288 10.32 -2.25 -14.58
CA GLU A 288 11.15 -3.42 -14.24
C GLU A 288 12.56 -3.28 -14.82
N VAL A 289 12.69 -2.81 -16.06
CA VAL A 289 13.99 -2.59 -16.71
C VAL A 289 14.84 -1.58 -15.94
N ASN A 290 14.26 -0.46 -15.52
CA ASN A 290 15.02 0.62 -14.90
C ASN A 290 15.32 0.39 -13.41
N ASN A 291 14.52 -0.44 -12.71
CA ASN A 291 14.55 -0.49 -11.23
C ASN A 291 14.82 -1.88 -10.66
N SER A 292 14.81 -2.95 -11.47
CA SER A 292 15.11 -4.31 -10.98
C SER A 292 16.53 -4.45 -10.44
N VAL A 293 17.49 -3.71 -11.00
CA VAL A 293 18.90 -3.71 -10.53
C VAL A 293 18.99 -3.15 -9.11
N TYR A 294 18.48 -1.94 -8.88
CA TYR A 294 18.44 -1.34 -7.53
C TYR A 294 17.67 -2.22 -6.52
N HIS A 295 16.58 -2.86 -6.96
CA HIS A 295 15.86 -3.80 -6.11
C HIS A 295 16.71 -4.99 -5.71
N ALA A 296 17.48 -5.58 -6.64
CA ALA A 296 18.36 -6.71 -6.35
C ALA A 296 19.49 -6.30 -5.39
N GLU A 297 20.07 -5.12 -5.58
CA GLU A 297 21.10 -4.57 -4.68
C GLU A 297 20.57 -4.36 -3.26
N TYR A 298 19.45 -3.64 -3.10
CA TYR A 298 18.86 -3.42 -1.76
C TYR A 298 18.42 -4.72 -1.09
N LEU A 299 17.90 -5.67 -1.85
CA LEU A 299 17.58 -6.99 -1.32
C LEU A 299 18.83 -7.72 -0.82
N GLN A 300 19.95 -7.59 -1.53
CA GLN A 300 21.21 -8.19 -1.09
C GLN A 300 21.72 -7.55 0.20
N GLU A 301 21.67 -6.22 0.32
CA GLU A 301 22.03 -5.52 1.56
C GLU A 301 21.14 -5.91 2.75
N LEU A 302 19.84 -6.06 2.51
CA LEU A 302 18.90 -6.56 3.52
C LEU A 302 19.19 -8.00 3.95
N ARG A 303 19.64 -8.86 3.03
CA ARG A 303 20.08 -10.24 3.35
C ARG A 303 21.37 -10.23 4.15
N ASN A 304 22.33 -9.39 3.80
CA ASN A 304 23.56 -9.21 4.56
C ASN A 304 23.24 -8.77 5.99
N TRP A 305 22.32 -7.81 6.15
CA TRP A 305 21.82 -7.38 7.47
C TRP A 305 21.13 -8.50 8.25
N GLU A 306 20.27 -9.30 7.61
CA GLU A 306 19.62 -10.46 8.24
C GLU A 306 20.64 -11.54 8.67
N ALA A 307 21.71 -11.73 7.89
CA ALA A 307 22.75 -12.71 8.19
C ALA A 307 23.56 -12.34 9.45
N VAL A 308 23.69 -11.05 9.78
CA VAL A 308 24.39 -10.61 11.01
C VAL A 308 23.66 -11.08 12.26
N ASN A 309 22.33 -10.96 12.31
CA ASN A 309 21.52 -11.47 13.43
C ASN A 309 20.08 -11.75 13.00
N THR A 310 19.85 -12.97 12.51
CA THR A 310 18.57 -13.37 11.94
C THR A 310 17.41 -13.29 12.94
N GLU A 311 17.65 -13.63 14.21
CA GLU A 311 16.62 -13.62 15.24
C GLU A 311 16.15 -12.19 15.57
N VAL A 312 17.09 -11.28 15.77
CA VAL A 312 16.79 -9.87 16.04
C VAL A 312 16.07 -9.24 14.85
N VAL A 313 16.57 -9.48 13.63
CA VAL A 313 15.97 -8.97 12.39
C VAL A 313 14.56 -9.52 12.18
N LEU A 314 14.32 -10.80 12.47
CA LEU A 314 12.98 -11.37 12.47
C LEU A 314 12.06 -10.69 13.49
N LYS A 315 12.52 -10.45 14.73
CA LYS A 315 11.75 -9.74 15.76
C LYS A 315 11.43 -8.30 15.35
N ILE A 316 12.37 -7.60 14.72
CA ILE A 316 12.16 -6.24 14.18
C ILE A 316 11.05 -6.28 13.13
N ARG A 317 11.13 -7.16 12.12
CA ARG A 317 10.13 -7.26 11.04
C ARG A 317 8.75 -7.69 11.52
N LYS A 318 8.66 -8.62 12.50
CA LYS A 318 7.39 -8.96 13.16
C LYS A 318 6.79 -7.75 13.86
N ARG A 319 7.61 -6.97 14.58
CA ARG A 319 7.17 -5.76 15.27
C ARG A 319 6.73 -4.66 14.32
N MET A 320 7.36 -4.50 13.15
CA MET A 320 6.89 -3.58 12.10
C MET A 320 5.46 -3.91 11.63
N TYR A 321 5.17 -5.20 11.39
CA TYR A 321 3.84 -5.67 11.02
C TYR A 321 2.80 -5.37 12.12
N LEU A 322 3.10 -5.73 13.37
CA LEU A 322 2.19 -5.51 14.50
C LEU A 322 1.92 -4.00 14.72
N ARG A 323 2.96 -3.17 14.67
CA ARG A 323 2.82 -1.71 14.76
C ARG A 323 1.98 -1.13 13.61
N ALA A 324 2.06 -1.70 12.41
CA ALA A 324 1.23 -1.26 11.29
C ALA A 324 -0.25 -1.52 11.57
N ARG A 325 -0.58 -2.69 12.12
CA ARG A 325 -1.95 -3.06 12.52
C ARG A 325 -2.49 -2.15 13.61
N GLU A 326 -1.72 -1.99 14.68
CA GLU A 326 -2.07 -1.13 15.82
C GLU A 326 -2.33 0.31 15.35
N LYS A 327 -1.38 0.91 14.62
CA LYS A 327 -1.48 2.29 14.12
C LYS A 327 -2.50 2.48 12.99
N SER A 328 -3.08 1.41 12.48
CA SER A 328 -4.21 1.45 11.54
C SER A 328 -5.56 1.15 12.22
N GLY A 329 -5.58 1.01 13.56
CA GLY A 329 -6.80 0.80 14.34
C GLY A 329 -7.40 -0.60 14.21
N ILE A 330 -6.62 -1.59 13.77
CA ILE A 330 -7.10 -2.96 13.53
C ILE A 330 -7.07 -3.78 14.82
N ASP A 331 -6.03 -3.59 15.62
CA ASP A 331 -5.92 -4.11 16.99
C ASP A 331 -5.63 -2.91 17.91
N PRO A 332 -6.62 -2.05 18.18
CA PRO A 332 -6.39 -0.92 19.08
C PRO A 332 -5.90 -1.47 20.43
N PRO A 333 -4.88 -0.85 21.04
CA PRO A 333 -4.44 -1.27 22.36
C PRO A 333 -5.65 -1.22 23.30
N ALA A 334 -5.77 -2.23 24.17
CA ALA A 334 -6.81 -2.26 25.19
C ALA A 334 -6.81 -0.90 25.91
N ILE A 335 -7.94 -0.19 25.84
CA ILE A 335 -8.09 1.11 26.49
C ILE A 335 -7.84 0.86 27.97
N LYS A 336 -6.66 1.24 28.46
CA LYS A 336 -6.42 1.28 29.90
C LYS A 336 -7.45 2.28 30.44
N ALA A 337 -8.28 1.81 31.38
CA ALA A 337 -9.31 2.65 31.98
C ALA A 337 -8.67 3.98 32.42
N VAL A 338 -9.17 5.09 31.87
CA VAL A 338 -8.66 6.44 32.18
C VAL A 338 -8.84 6.73 33.66
N ILE A 339 -9.90 6.17 34.25
CA ILE A 339 -10.16 6.18 35.68
C ILE A 339 -9.57 4.91 36.28
N THR A 340 -8.47 5.06 37.00
CA THR A 340 -7.88 4.00 37.81
C THR A 340 -8.80 3.63 38.97
N GLY A 341 -8.62 2.43 39.56
CA GLY A 341 -9.39 2.01 40.73
C GLY A 341 -9.34 3.04 41.86
N ASP A 342 -8.19 3.65 42.09
CA ASP A 342 -7.97 4.66 43.12
C ASP A 342 -8.68 5.99 42.82
N LEU A 343 -8.74 6.40 41.54
CA LEU A 343 -9.49 7.59 41.15
C LEU A 343 -11.00 7.32 41.25
N LYS A 344 -11.45 6.12 40.87
CA LYS A 344 -12.83 5.69 41.02
C LYS A 344 -13.25 5.66 42.50
N ALA A 345 -12.38 5.16 43.38
CA ALA A 345 -12.62 5.14 44.82
C ALA A 345 -12.73 6.57 45.39
N ARG A 346 -11.88 7.50 44.93
CA ARG A 346 -11.98 8.92 45.30
C ARG A 346 -13.28 9.55 44.80
N MET A 347 -13.67 9.32 43.54
CA MET A 347 -14.93 9.81 42.99
C MET A 347 -16.14 9.26 43.75
N VAL A 348 -16.13 7.97 44.12
CA VAL A 348 -17.19 7.35 44.93
C VAL A 348 -17.24 7.94 46.33
N SER A 349 -16.09 8.18 46.96
CA SER A 349 -16.02 8.82 48.28
C SER A 349 -16.51 10.27 48.24
N GLU A 350 -16.20 11.02 47.20
CA GLU A 350 -16.67 12.39 47.02
C GLU A 350 -18.19 12.43 46.78
N LEU A 351 -18.72 11.52 45.95
CA LEU A 351 -20.16 11.38 45.73
C LEU A 351 -20.92 10.96 46.99
N ALA A 352 -20.35 10.05 47.79
CA ALA A 352 -20.96 9.64 49.05
C ALA A 352 -21.01 10.77 50.09
N ALA A 353 -20.13 11.76 49.98
CA ALA A 353 -20.10 12.92 50.86
C ALA A 353 -21.03 14.07 50.41
N ARG A 354 -21.65 13.98 49.22
CA ARG A 354 -22.61 14.97 48.74
C ARG A 354 -24.03 14.50 49.07
N THR A 355 -24.77 15.30 49.85
CA THR A 355 -26.18 15.06 50.18
C THR A 355 -27.14 15.37 49.03
N GLY A 356 -26.64 15.95 47.93
CA GLY A 356 -27.45 16.26 46.74
C GLY A 356 -28.32 17.51 46.88
N GLU A 357 -28.22 18.23 47.99
CA GLU A 357 -28.82 19.56 48.15
C GLU A 357 -27.90 20.59 47.48
N THR A 358 -28.19 20.88 46.22
CA THR A 358 -27.74 22.11 45.55
C THR A 358 -28.30 23.28 46.34
N ASP A 359 -27.43 24.17 46.84
CA ASP A 359 -27.81 25.45 47.46
C ASP A 359 -28.89 26.12 46.62
N THR A 360 -30.08 26.25 47.18
CA THR A 360 -31.10 27.18 46.69
C THR A 360 -30.51 28.58 46.81
N GLU A 361 -30.37 29.26 45.66
CA GLU A 361 -29.97 30.65 45.59
C GLU A 361 -30.94 31.49 46.44
N ASP A 362 -30.45 32.11 47.51
CA ASP A 362 -31.17 33.15 48.24
C ASP A 362 -31.27 34.38 47.33
N GLU A 363 -32.40 34.51 46.65
CA GLU A 363 -32.84 35.74 46.00
C GLU A 363 -33.02 36.82 47.07
N LYS A 364 -32.02 37.71 47.21
CA LYS A 364 -32.19 38.99 47.89
C LYS A 364 -32.71 40.01 46.90
N ASP A 365 -34.03 40.09 46.82
CA ASP A 365 -34.74 41.29 46.43
C ASP A 365 -34.54 42.37 47.50
N ASP A 366 -33.75 43.40 47.19
CA ASP A 366 -33.82 44.69 47.89
C ASP A 366 -34.04 45.81 46.86
N ASP A 367 -35.25 46.34 46.96
CA ASP A 367 -35.93 47.35 46.18
C ASP A 367 -35.54 48.78 46.60
N MET A 368 -35.35 49.65 45.59
CA MET A 368 -35.57 51.12 45.57
C MET A 368 -34.78 52.10 46.47
N GLY A 369 -34.20 53.15 45.83
CA GLY A 369 -33.87 54.41 46.53
C GLY A 369 -32.93 55.40 45.83
N SER A 370 -33.50 56.25 44.99
CA SER A 370 -33.02 57.48 44.29
C SER A 370 -32.02 58.47 44.95
N MET A 371 -31.35 59.25 44.06
CA MET A 371 -30.75 60.63 44.21
C MET A 371 -29.37 60.74 44.92
N GLN A 372 -28.38 61.59 44.58
CA GLN A 372 -28.23 62.77 43.70
C GLN A 372 -26.72 63.12 43.55
N GLU A 373 -26.33 63.83 42.47
CA GLU A 373 -25.19 64.79 42.29
C GLU A 373 -23.73 64.36 42.60
N GLY A 374 -22.66 64.78 41.91
CA GLY A 374 -22.40 65.76 40.86
C GLY A 374 -20.87 65.94 40.68
N GLU A 375 -20.47 66.66 39.62
CA GLU A 375 -19.11 67.19 39.29
C GLU A 375 -18.02 66.17 38.87
N GLY A 376 -17.16 66.38 37.86
CA GLY A 376 -16.86 67.51 36.98
C GLY A 376 -15.47 67.29 36.34
N SER A 377 -15.16 68.07 35.29
CA SER A 377 -13.83 68.28 34.65
C SER A 377 -13.41 67.24 33.59
N ASP A 378 -13.31 67.51 32.28
CA ASP A 378 -12.67 68.57 31.46
C ASP A 378 -11.36 68.08 30.80
N ASN A 379 -11.08 68.63 29.61
CA ASN A 379 -9.98 68.42 28.65
C ASN A 379 -10.21 67.32 27.60
N GLY A 380 -10.24 67.59 26.29
CA GLY A 380 -9.87 68.78 25.53
C GLY A 380 -9.18 68.36 24.23
N ALA A 381 -9.81 68.70 23.09
CA ALA A 381 -9.29 68.91 21.72
C ALA A 381 -7.93 68.30 21.32
N VAL A 382 -7.83 67.38 20.35
CA VAL A 382 -7.88 67.58 18.87
C VAL A 382 -7.09 68.81 18.39
N VAL A 383 -6.01 68.59 17.61
CA VAL A 383 -5.68 69.26 16.32
C VAL A 383 -4.36 68.69 15.74
N PRO A 384 -4.15 68.75 14.41
CA PRO A 384 -3.29 67.84 13.63
C PRO A 384 -2.09 68.55 12.94
N ILE A 385 -1.45 67.82 12.01
CA ILE A 385 -0.85 68.23 10.71
C ILE A 385 0.64 67.89 10.49
N ASP A 386 0.83 67.26 9.33
CA ASP A 386 1.97 67.03 8.45
C ASP A 386 3.26 67.88 8.57
N THR A 387 4.43 67.29 8.29
CA THR A 387 5.10 67.32 6.95
C THR A 387 6.59 66.95 7.01
N ALA A 388 7.02 66.21 5.97
CA ALA A 388 8.26 66.32 5.19
C ALA A 388 9.65 66.18 5.86
N THR A 389 10.52 65.36 5.27
CA THR A 389 11.54 65.83 4.28
C THR A 389 12.37 64.68 3.74
N ALA A 390 12.83 64.86 2.51
CA ALA A 390 13.73 64.00 1.75
C ALA A 390 15.11 64.66 1.60
N SER A 391 16.08 63.82 1.22
CA SER A 391 17.37 64.13 0.57
C SER A 391 18.57 64.49 1.48
N ASP A 392 19.55 63.59 1.51
CA ASP A 392 20.82 63.73 0.77
C ASP A 392 21.37 62.35 0.38
#